data_AF-A0A7C0YHZ2-F1
#
_entry.id   AF-A0A7C0YHZ2-F1
#
_cell.length_a   1.000
_cell.length_b   1.000
_cell.length_c   1.000
_cell.angle_alpha   90.00
_cell.angle_beta   90.00
_cell.angle_gamma   90.00
#
_symmetry.space_group_name_H-M   'P 1'
#
loop_
_entity.id
_entity.type
_entity.pdbx_description
1 polymer ?
#
loop_
_entity_poly.entity_id
_entity_poly.type
_entity_poly.pdbx_seq_one_letter_code
_entity_poly.pdbx_strand_id
1 'polypeptide(L)'
;MIATLLRPDVLEKIKNPTDRLTWIDSLAVAAAALARERAGYSVSRIAEDLGRTEATIRNHLAGKTEAGKLVKETFEKFIKEGVKIEIPTLGVSTEEFEKLRNELKAKDEKIAELEKQAKSLEEKINFVKAKIKEIEESL
;
A
#
# COMPACT_ATOMS: atom_id res chain seq x y z
N MET A 1 12.88 -11.50 -3.12
CA MET A 1 13.10 -10.05 -2.91
C MET A 1 11.80 -9.31 -2.65
N ILE A 2 10.88 -9.22 -3.61
CA ILE A 2 9.64 -8.40 -3.49
C ILE A 2 8.87 -8.70 -2.22
N ALA A 3 8.57 -9.98 -1.96
CA ALA A 3 7.86 -10.37 -0.74
C ALA A 3 8.59 -10.04 0.56
N THR A 4 9.93 -10.01 0.55
CA THR A 4 10.73 -9.59 1.71
C THR A 4 10.63 -8.08 1.92
N LEU A 5 10.62 -7.28 0.85
CA LEU A 5 10.44 -5.83 0.92
C LEU A 5 9.06 -5.43 1.45
N LEU A 6 8.02 -6.22 1.14
CA LEU A 6 6.65 -5.98 1.57
C LEU A 6 6.37 -6.47 2.99
N ARG A 7 7.35 -7.06 3.70
CA ARG A 7 7.14 -7.41 5.11
C ARG A 7 7.00 -6.14 5.96
N PRO A 8 6.08 -6.10 6.94
CA PRO A 8 5.90 -4.92 7.80
C PRO A 8 7.19 -4.45 8.50
N ASP A 9 7.99 -5.39 9.01
CA ASP A 9 9.26 -5.13 9.69
C ASP A 9 10.34 -4.54 8.76
N VAL A 10 10.27 -4.82 7.46
CA VAL A 10 11.16 -4.25 6.44
C VAL A 10 10.65 -2.89 5.97
N LEU A 11 9.34 -2.76 5.78
CA LEU A 11 8.70 -1.49 5.43
C LEU A 11 9.01 -0.39 6.44
N GLU A 12 9.02 -0.71 7.73
CA GLU A 12 9.41 0.23 8.78
C GLU A 12 10.86 0.70 8.65
N LYS A 13 11.79 -0.21 8.35
CA LYS A 13 13.22 0.10 8.21
C LYS A 13 13.51 0.98 6.99
N ILE A 14 12.76 0.82 5.90
CA ILE A 14 12.94 1.62 4.68
C ILE A 14 12.17 2.96 4.70
N LYS A 15 11.36 3.23 5.73
CA LYS A 15 10.69 4.54 5.90
C LYS A 15 11.73 5.66 5.98
N ASN A 16 12.83 5.45 6.71
CA ASN A 16 13.93 6.40 6.80
C ASN A 16 14.63 6.53 5.42
N PRO A 17 14.59 7.71 4.76
CA PRO A 17 15.19 7.89 3.44
C PRO A 17 16.70 7.62 3.41
N THR A 18 17.41 7.92 4.51
CA THR A 18 18.86 7.80 4.62
C THR A 18 19.34 6.36 4.49
N ASP A 19 18.60 5.41 5.07
CA ASP A 19 19.00 3.99 5.12
C ASP A 19 18.32 3.15 4.02
N ARG A 20 17.30 3.71 3.37
CA ARG A 20 16.46 3.02 2.37
C ARG A 20 17.29 2.37 1.26
N LEU A 21 18.24 3.11 0.68
CA LEU A 21 19.05 2.62 -0.43
C LEU A 21 19.91 1.43 0.01
N THR A 22 20.57 1.54 1.16
CA THR A 22 21.41 0.49 1.76
C THR A 22 20.60 -0.78 2.04
N TRP A 23 19.39 -0.62 2.55
CA TRP A 23 18.47 -1.74 2.80
C TRP A 23 18.05 -2.45 1.52
N ILE A 24 17.63 -1.70 0.51
CA ILE A 24 17.20 -2.26 -0.78
C ILE A 24 18.36 -2.98 -1.47
N ASP A 25 19.55 -2.36 -1.52
CA ASP A 25 20.76 -2.97 -2.10
C ASP A 25 21.13 -4.27 -1.36
N SER A 26 21.20 -4.23 -0.03
CA SER A 26 21.54 -5.42 0.78
C SER A 26 20.54 -6.56 0.60
N LEU A 27 19.24 -6.26 0.53
CA LEU A 27 18.19 -7.25 0.29
C LEU A 27 18.24 -7.82 -1.13
N ALA A 28 18.53 -6.98 -2.13
CA ALA A 28 18.68 -7.41 -3.51
C ALA A 28 19.88 -8.36 -3.66
N VAL A 29 21.04 -7.99 -3.12
CA VAL A 29 22.25 -8.82 -3.12
C VAL A 29 22.01 -10.14 -2.41
N ALA A 30 21.39 -10.13 -1.21
CA ALA A 30 21.08 -11.34 -0.46
C ALA A 30 20.15 -12.29 -1.22
N ALA A 31 19.07 -11.76 -1.82
CA ALA A 31 18.13 -12.54 -2.61
C ALA A 31 18.78 -13.11 -3.87
N ALA A 32 19.61 -12.32 -4.55
CA ALA A 32 20.33 -12.73 -5.75
C ALA A 32 21.40 -13.80 -5.45
N ALA A 33 22.06 -13.70 -4.30
CA ALA A 33 23.00 -14.70 -3.81
C ALA A 33 22.30 -16.03 -3.52
N LEU A 34 21.20 -16.00 -2.75
CA LEU A 34 20.42 -17.20 -2.42
C LEU A 34 19.88 -17.89 -3.68
N ALA A 35 19.37 -17.12 -4.65
CA ALA A 35 18.86 -17.67 -5.90
C ALA A 35 19.95 -18.42 -6.69
N ARG A 36 21.16 -17.86 -6.78
CA ARG A 36 22.28 -18.49 -7.49
C ARG A 36 22.85 -19.69 -6.75
N GLU A 37 22.95 -19.64 -5.42
CA GLU A 37 23.35 -20.79 -4.61
C GLU A 37 22.41 -21.98 -4.86
N ARG A 38 21.10 -21.73 -4.88
CA ARG A 38 20.09 -22.75 -5.20
C ARG A 38 20.15 -23.24 -6.65
N ALA A 39 20.68 -22.43 -7.56
CA ALA A 39 20.98 -22.84 -8.94
C ALA A 39 22.32 -23.58 -9.09
N GLY A 40 23.03 -23.86 -7.98
CA GLY A 40 24.29 -24.63 -7.98
C GLY A 40 25.54 -23.81 -8.27
N TYR A 41 25.48 -22.48 -8.20
CA TYR A 41 26.63 -21.62 -8.45
C TYR A 41 27.56 -21.61 -7.24
N SER A 42 28.88 -21.59 -7.47
CA SER A 42 29.86 -21.47 -6.39
C SER A 42 29.84 -20.06 -5.78
N VAL A 43 30.23 -19.94 -4.50
CA VAL A 43 30.35 -18.64 -3.81
C VAL A 43 31.23 -17.66 -4.58
N SER A 44 32.34 -18.12 -5.16
CA SER A 44 33.25 -17.30 -5.96
C SER A 44 32.57 -16.71 -7.18
N ARG A 45 31.82 -17.53 -7.93
CA ARG A 45 31.07 -17.06 -9.10
C ARG A 45 29.97 -16.08 -8.71
N ILE A 46 29.27 -16.34 -7.61
CA ILE A 46 28.23 -15.43 -7.10
C ILE A 46 28.83 -14.08 -6.70
N ALA A 47 30.00 -14.09 -6.05
CA ALA A 47 30.72 -12.89 -5.65
C ALA A 47 31.14 -12.03 -6.85
N GLU A 48 31.69 -12.67 -7.88
CA GLU A 48 32.03 -12.05 -9.15
C GLU A 48 30.80 -11.44 -9.86
N ASP A 49 29.75 -12.24 -10.06
CA ASP A 49 28.50 -11.82 -10.72
C ASP A 49 27.83 -10.61 -10.03
N LEU A 50 27.90 -10.57 -8.69
CA LEU A 50 27.24 -9.54 -7.89
C LEU A 50 28.15 -8.37 -7.54
N GLY A 51 29.43 -8.40 -7.94
CA GLY A 51 30.41 -7.37 -7.61
C GLY A 51 30.64 -7.20 -6.11
N ARG A 52 30.62 -8.31 -5.34
CA ARG A 52 30.82 -8.32 -3.88
C ARG A 52 31.94 -9.29 -3.50
N THR A 53 32.43 -9.19 -2.27
CA THR A 53 33.44 -10.16 -1.79
C THR A 53 32.78 -11.49 -1.44
N GLU A 54 33.53 -12.59 -1.56
CA GLU A 54 33.04 -13.92 -1.13
C GLU A 54 32.64 -13.94 0.34
N ALA A 55 33.32 -13.16 1.19
CA ALA A 55 32.98 -13.03 2.61
C ALA A 55 31.58 -12.43 2.79
N THR A 56 31.25 -11.37 2.05
CA THR A 56 29.91 -10.76 2.05
C THR A 56 28.85 -11.75 1.58
N ILE A 57 29.10 -12.47 0.49
CA ILE A 57 28.19 -13.49 -0.03
C ILE A 57 27.97 -14.61 0.99
N ARG A 58 29.04 -15.17 1.59
CA ARG A 58 28.94 -16.18 2.64
C ARG A 58 28.12 -15.69 3.83
N ASN A 59 28.31 -14.44 4.24
CA ASN A 59 27.55 -13.86 5.36
C ASN A 59 26.06 -13.72 5.03
N HIS A 60 25.70 -13.31 3.81
CA HIS A 60 24.30 -13.27 3.37
C HIS A 60 23.67 -14.68 3.31
N LEU A 61 24.34 -15.65 2.67
CA LEU A 61 23.85 -17.03 2.53
C LEU A 61 23.70 -17.73 3.90
N ALA A 62 24.64 -17.49 4.81
CA ALA A 62 24.58 -18.01 6.17
C ALA A 62 23.52 -17.31 7.05
N GLY A 63 22.89 -16.24 6.58
CA GLY A 63 21.93 -15.45 7.36
C GLY A 63 22.57 -14.65 8.50
N LYS A 64 23.88 -14.40 8.45
CA LYS A 64 24.61 -13.60 9.45
C LYS A 64 24.31 -12.11 9.30
N THR A 65 23.97 -11.67 8.09
CA THR A 65 23.47 -10.31 7.86
C THR A 65 21.96 -10.29 8.02
N GLU A 66 21.43 -9.13 8.42
CA GLU A 66 19.99 -8.97 8.62
C GLU A 66 19.20 -9.16 7.33
N ALA A 67 19.69 -8.61 6.21
CA ALA A 67 19.12 -8.84 4.89
C ALA A 67 19.13 -10.33 4.50
N GLY A 68 20.23 -11.04 4.78
CA GLY A 68 20.35 -12.48 4.53
C GLY A 68 19.32 -13.29 5.33
N LYS A 69 19.18 -12.97 6.63
CA LYS A 69 18.18 -13.58 7.51
C LYS A 69 16.76 -13.36 6.99
N LEU A 70 16.38 -12.12 6.69
CA LEU A 70 15.03 -11.77 6.22
C LEU A 70 14.66 -12.47 4.92
N VAL A 71 15.59 -12.51 3.96
CA VAL A 71 15.39 -13.20 2.67
C VAL A 71 15.23 -14.70 2.87
N LYS A 72 16.07 -15.31 3.72
CA LYS A 72 16.00 -16.74 4.02
C LYS A 72 14.69 -17.13 4.71
N GLU A 73 14.25 -16.35 5.69
CA GLU A 73 12.95 -16.54 6.35
C GLU A 73 11.78 -16.46 5.35
N THR A 74 11.78 -15.45 4.47
CA THR A 74 10.74 -15.33 3.43
C THR A 74 10.75 -16.54 2.49
N PHE A 75 11.94 -17.00 2.09
CA PHE A 75 12.08 -18.17 1.23
C PHE A 75 11.61 -19.46 1.91
N GLU A 76 11.95 -19.67 3.18
CA GLU A 76 11.51 -20.83 3.96
C GLU A 76 9.99 -20.86 4.14
N LYS A 77 9.36 -19.70 4.35
CA LYS A 77 7.89 -19.59 4.35
C LYS A 77 7.30 -20.00 3.01
N PHE A 78 7.89 -19.55 1.89
CA PHE A 78 7.42 -19.92 0.55
C PHE A 78 7.55 -21.40 0.24
N ILE A 79 8.57 -22.09 0.75
CA ILE A 79 8.67 -23.54 0.61
C ILE A 79 7.53 -24.24 1.36
N LYS A 80 7.17 -23.75 2.55
CA LYS A 80 6.16 -24.41 3.42
C LYS A 80 4.72 -24.13 2.98
N GLU A 81 4.42 -22.89 2.66
CA GLU A 81 3.04 -22.40 2.46
C GLU A 81 2.70 -22.15 0.99
N GLY A 82 3.68 -22.26 0.09
CA GLY A 82 3.59 -21.80 -1.28
C GLY A 82 3.85 -20.30 -1.40
N VAL A 83 3.99 -19.81 -2.63
CA VAL A 83 4.24 -18.39 -2.88
C VAL A 83 2.94 -17.61 -2.76
N LYS A 84 2.77 -16.92 -1.62
CA LYS A 84 1.72 -15.92 -1.40
C LYS A 84 2.38 -14.58 -1.12
N ILE A 85 2.20 -13.62 -2.02
CA ILE A 85 2.70 -12.25 -1.83
C ILE A 85 1.52 -11.40 -1.44
N GLU A 86 1.37 -11.14 -0.15
CA GLU A 86 0.43 -10.16 0.35
C GLU A 86 0.99 -8.78 0.05
N ILE A 87 0.19 -7.95 -0.64
CA ILE A 87 0.50 -6.54 -0.81
C ILE A 87 -0.10 -5.84 0.41
N PRO A 88 0.70 -5.39 1.38
CA PRO A 88 0.17 -4.61 2.48
C PRO A 88 -0.54 -3.40 1.88
N THR A 89 -1.81 -3.20 2.24
CA THR A 89 -2.54 -2.01 1.85
C THR A 89 -1.76 -0.81 2.40
N LEU A 90 -1.20 -0.01 1.50
CA LEU A 90 -0.49 1.22 1.86
C LEU A 90 -1.51 2.19 2.47
N GLY A 91 -1.72 2.07 3.78
CA GLY A 91 -2.39 3.08 4.60
C GLY A 91 -3.91 3.09 4.62
N VAL A 92 -4.60 2.05 4.15
CA VAL A 92 -6.05 1.94 4.38
C VAL A 92 -6.39 0.54 4.88
N SER A 93 -6.86 0.45 6.12
CA SER A 93 -7.61 -0.73 6.56
C SER A 93 -8.78 -0.90 5.60
N THR A 94 -8.97 -2.09 5.05
CA THR A 94 -10.10 -2.39 4.15
C THR A 94 -11.44 -1.98 4.79
N GLU A 95 -11.53 -2.10 6.12
CA GLU A 95 -12.69 -1.66 6.91
C GLU A 95 -12.84 -0.14 6.96
N GLU A 96 -11.75 0.61 7.06
CA GLU A 96 -11.77 2.08 7.08
C GLU A 96 -12.13 2.62 5.69
N PHE A 97 -11.65 1.97 4.63
CA PHE A 97 -12.03 2.27 3.25
C PHE A 97 -13.53 2.02 3.01
N GLU A 98 -14.07 0.90 3.50
CA GLU A 98 -15.50 0.60 3.40
C GLU A 98 -16.35 1.56 4.21
N LYS A 99 -15.93 1.93 5.43
CA LYS A 99 -16.60 2.96 6.24
C LYS A 99 -16.63 4.30 5.51
N LEU A 100 -15.48 4.78 5.02
CA LEU A 100 -15.41 6.04 4.27
C LEU A 100 -16.29 6.01 3.01
N ARG A 101 -16.33 4.87 2.31
CA ARG A 101 -17.15 4.69 1.11
C ARG A 101 -18.64 4.73 1.42
N ASN A 102 -19.06 4.14 2.54
CA ASN A 102 -20.45 4.18 2.98
C ASN A 102 -20.85 5.58 3.49
N GLU A 103 -19.96 6.27 4.21
CA GLU A 103 -20.18 7.67 4.63
C GLU A 103 -20.31 8.61 3.43
N LEU A 104 -19.50 8.43 2.39
CA LEU A 104 -19.61 9.22 1.16
C LEU A 104 -20.98 9.04 0.50
N LYS A 105 -21.42 7.79 0.33
CA LYS A 105 -22.75 7.50 -0.25
C LYS A 105 -23.89 8.12 0.56
N ALA A 106 -23.85 7.99 1.89
CA ALA A 106 -24.87 8.56 2.76
C ALA A 106 -24.90 10.10 2.69
N LYS A 107 -23.73 10.75 2.53
CA LYS A 107 -23.66 12.20 2.32
C LYS A 107 -24.21 12.60 0.96
N ASP A 108 -23.88 11.88 -0.10
CA ASP A 108 -24.39 12.16 -1.45
C ASP A 108 -25.93 12.04 -1.51
N GLU A 109 -26.50 11.01 -0.89
CA GLU A 109 -27.96 10.84 -0.78
C GLU A 109 -28.60 12.00 0.00
N LYS A 110 -27.97 12.44 1.09
CA LYS A 110 -28.47 13.56 1.90
C LYS A 110 -28.37 14.89 1.18
N ILE A 111 -27.33 15.10 0.38
CA ILE A 111 -27.19 16.27 -0.50
C ILE A 111 -28.32 16.27 -1.53
N ALA A 112 -28.57 15.14 -2.20
CA ALA A 112 -29.63 15.03 -3.19
C ALA A 112 -31.04 15.29 -2.59
N GLU A 113 -31.29 14.82 -1.37
CA GLU A 113 -32.55 15.08 -0.67
C GLU A 113 -32.70 16.57 -0.29
N LEU A 114 -31.63 17.18 0.25
CA LEU A 114 -31.61 18.60 0.58
C LEU A 114 -31.79 19.48 -0.66
N GLU A 115 -31.19 19.12 -1.79
CA GLU A 115 -31.38 19.81 -3.07
C GLU A 115 -32.84 19.74 -3.54
N LYS A 116 -33.50 18.58 -3.42
CA LYS A 116 -34.94 18.45 -3.73
C LYS A 116 -35.79 19.32 -2.82
N GLN A 117 -35.50 19.33 -1.52
CA GLN A 117 -36.24 20.14 -0.55
C GLN A 117 -36.05 21.63 -0.80
N ALA A 118 -34.82 22.07 -1.07
CA ALA A 118 -34.51 23.45 -1.45
C ALA A 118 -35.30 23.87 -2.70
N LYS A 119 -35.32 23.02 -3.73
CA LYS A 119 -36.08 23.29 -4.96
C LYS A 119 -37.59 23.39 -4.71
N SER A 120 -38.16 22.48 -3.92
CA SER A 120 -39.59 22.53 -3.58
C SER A 120 -39.95 23.76 -2.75
N LEU A 121 -39.06 24.19 -1.85
CA LEU A 121 -39.26 25.41 -1.06
C LEU A 121 -39.15 26.66 -1.93
N GLU A 122 -38.21 26.71 -2.87
CA GLU A 122 -38.11 27.80 -3.85
C GLU A 122 -39.38 27.91 -4.70
N GLU A 123 -39.92 26.79 -5.19
CA GLU A 123 -41.19 26.76 -5.93
C GLU A 123 -42.35 27.29 -5.08
N LYS A 124 -42.45 26.87 -3.81
CA LYS A 124 -43.47 27.37 -2.88
C LYS A 124 -43.31 28.87 -2.59
N ILE A 125 -42.09 29.34 -2.38
CA ILE A 125 -41.80 30.76 -2.15
C ILE A 125 -42.19 31.57 -3.37
N ASN A 126 -41.85 31.11 -4.58
CA ASN A 126 -42.23 31.79 -5.82
C ASN A 126 -43.75 31.82 -6.01
N PHE A 127 -44.45 30.72 -5.70
CA PHE A 127 -45.90 30.67 -5.76
C PHE A 127 -46.55 31.64 -4.77
N VAL A 128 -46.07 31.71 -3.54
CA VAL A 128 -46.58 32.65 -2.53
C VAL A 128 -46.27 34.09 -2.92
N LYS A 129 -45.07 34.39 -3.43
CA LYS A 129 -44.73 35.72 -3.94
C LYS A 129 -45.62 36.15 -5.10
N ALA A 130 -45.92 35.24 -6.04
CA ALA A 130 -46.82 35.53 -7.16
C ALA A 130 -48.23 35.88 -6.66
N LYS A 131 -48.76 35.10 -5.71
CA LYS A 131 -50.07 35.38 -5.10
C LYS A 131 -50.12 36.69 -4.32
N ILE A 132 -49.06 37.02 -3.58
CA ILE A 132 -48.98 38.31 -2.88
C ILE A 132 -49.02 39.46 -3.89
N LYS A 133 -48.29 39.34 -5.00
CA LYS A 133 -48.25 40.35 -6.05
C LYS A 133 -49.62 40.53 -6.73
N GLU A 134 -50.32 39.44 -7.02
CA GLU A 134 -51.70 39.50 -7.54
C GLU A 134 -52.66 40.21 -6.58
N ILE A 135 -52.50 39.98 -5.26
CA ILE A 135 -53.32 40.65 -4.25
C ILE A 135 -52.98 42.15 -4.17
N GLU A 136 -51.71 42.53 -4.20
CA GLU A 136 -51.27 43.93 -4.21
C GLU A 136 -51.73 44.69 -5.46
N GLU A 137 -51.80 44.06 -6.63
CA GLU A 137 -52.30 44.67 -7.87
C GLU A 137 -53.85 44.79 -7.91
N SER A 138 -54.55 44.14 -6.99
CA SER A 138 -56.02 44.12 -6.90
C SER A 138 -56.62 45.03 -5.81
N LEU A 139 -55.76 45.80 -5.10
CA LEU A 139 -56.09 46.78 -4.06
C LEU A 139 -55.92 48.21 -4.59
#